data_AF-A0A1E1VXJ8-F1
#
_entry.id   AF-A0A1E1VXJ8-F1
#
_cell.length_a   1.000
_cell.length_b   1.000
_cell.length_c   1.000
_cell.angle_alpha   90.00
_cell.angle_beta   90.00
_cell.angle_gamma   90.00
#
_symmetry.space_group_name_H-M   'P 1'
#
loop_
_entity.id
_entity.type
_entity.pdbx_description
1 polymer ?
#
loop_
_entity_poly.entity_id
_entity_poly.type
_entity_poly.pdbx_seq_one_letter_code
_entity_poly.pdbx_strand_id
1 'polypeptide(L)'
;EPATLRCVVEGRPKPTVLWYKDGSPLPSAEDGHRVLLEDGLLFLRVNRGKKESDEGVYWCVARNLAGEAVSHNASLNVAVIRDDFRVEPRDVHVAAGEPAQLECTPPKGVPEPTVHWLKDGQIYDIEVSGRVTVTESGNLKILET
;
A
#
# COMPACT_ATOMS: atom_id res chain seq x y z
N GLU A 1 -2.35 -3.62 7.92
CA GLU A 1 -1.29 -4.32 8.67
C GLU A 1 -0.68 -3.36 9.67
N PRO A 2 0.13 -3.80 10.65
CA PRO A 2 0.82 -2.84 11.51
C PRO A 2 1.91 -2.12 10.71
N ALA A 3 2.27 -0.92 11.14
CA ALA A 3 3.35 -0.14 10.54
C ALA A 3 4.38 0.25 11.60
N THR A 4 5.65 0.29 11.23
CA THR A 4 6.74 0.76 12.10
C THR A 4 7.48 1.89 11.42
N LEU A 5 7.53 3.04 12.07
CA LEU A 5 8.32 4.20 11.64
C LEU A 5 9.55 4.30 12.54
N ARG A 6 10.72 4.42 11.93
CA ARG A 6 12.00 4.44 12.65
C ARG A 6 12.68 5.80 12.52
N CYS A 7 12.97 6.42 13.66
CA CYS A 7 13.80 7.61 13.76
C CYS A 7 15.17 7.20 14.31
N VAL A 8 16.21 7.22 13.48
CA VAL A 8 17.57 6.87 13.90
C VAL A 8 18.35 8.13 14.18
N VAL A 9 18.79 8.31 15.42
CA VAL A 9 19.57 9.46 15.83
C VAL A 9 20.62 9.07 16.87
N GLU A 10 21.80 9.66 16.75
CA GLU A 10 22.88 9.53 17.71
C GLU A 10 23.14 10.88 18.39
N GLY A 11 23.54 10.86 19.66
CA GLY A 11 23.85 12.07 20.40
C GLY A 11 24.33 11.77 21.81
N ARG A 12 25.11 12.70 22.36
CA ARG A 12 25.59 12.64 23.75
C ARG A 12 25.27 13.96 24.45
N PRO A 13 24.48 13.97 25.54
CA PRO A 13 23.70 12.85 26.12
C PRO A 13 22.70 12.22 25.13
N LYS A 14 22.25 10.96 25.36
CA LYS A 14 21.28 10.27 24.48
C LYS A 14 20.05 11.16 24.27
N PRO A 15 19.67 11.50 23.03
CA PRO A 15 18.54 12.38 22.78
C PRO A 15 17.20 11.68 22.99
N THR A 16 16.20 12.45 23.40
CA THR A 16 14.81 12.03 23.41
C THR A 16 14.20 12.29 22.03
N VAL A 17 13.38 11.35 21.54
CA VAL A 17 12.70 11.44 20.24
C VAL A 17 11.22 11.80 20.45
N LEU A 18 10.77 12.83 19.75
CA LEU A 18 9.39 13.28 19.68
C LEU A 18 8.88 13.08 18.25
N TRP A 19 7.66 12.55 18.10
CA TRP A 19 7.06 12.32 16.79
C TRP A 19 6.00 13.38 16.49
N TYR A 20 5.86 13.70 15.21
CA TYR A 20 4.85 14.61 14.67
C TYR A 20 4.11 13.94 13.53
N LYS A 21 2.84 14.31 13.36
CA LYS A 21 1.99 13.93 12.22
C LYS A 21 1.21 15.14 11.75
N ASP A 22 1.26 15.44 10.46
CA ASP A 22 0.46 16.50 9.82
C ASP A 22 0.53 17.86 10.54
N GLY A 23 1.72 18.21 11.05
CA GLY A 23 1.96 19.48 11.75
C GLY A 23 1.76 19.42 13.26
N SER A 24 1.18 18.33 13.78
CA SER A 24 0.82 18.21 15.19
C SER A 24 1.73 17.23 15.94
N PRO A 25 2.15 17.54 17.17
CA PRO A 25 2.92 16.61 17.99
C PRO A 25 2.06 15.40 18.35
N LEU A 26 2.66 14.22 18.26
CA LEU A 26 2.04 12.98 18.65
C LEU A 26 2.21 12.80 20.17
N PRO A 27 1.13 12.44 20.90
CA PRO A 27 1.24 12.19 22.33
C PRO A 27 2.31 11.14 22.62
N SER A 28 3.16 11.42 23.61
CA SER A 28 4.19 10.48 24.08
C SER A 28 3.60 9.32 24.89
N ALA A 29 2.36 9.47 25.37
CA ALA A 29 1.64 8.41 26.05
C ALA A 29 1.21 7.36 25.04
N GLU A 30 1.50 6.10 25.34
CA GLU A 30 0.95 4.99 24.59
C GLU A 30 -0.58 5.01 24.73
N ASP A 31 -1.25 4.88 23.60
CA ASP A 31 -2.63 4.44 23.58
C ASP A 31 -2.64 3.02 22.99
N GLY A 32 -3.72 2.26 23.19
CA GLY A 32 -3.78 0.87 22.70
C GLY A 32 -3.49 0.69 21.20
N HIS A 33 -3.41 1.79 20.42
CA HIS A 33 -3.10 1.87 19.00
C HIS A 33 -1.64 2.27 18.70
N ARG A 34 -1.02 3.15 19.50
CA ARG A 34 0.31 3.72 19.27
C ARG A 34 1.26 3.34 20.41
N VAL A 35 2.39 2.75 20.07
CA VAL A 35 3.42 2.34 21.02
C VAL A 35 4.73 3.02 20.65
N LEU A 36 5.30 3.79 21.57
CA LEU A 36 6.61 4.41 21.40
C LEU A 36 7.64 3.52 22.09
N LEU A 37 8.43 2.81 21.29
CA LEU A 37 9.45 1.90 21.82
C LEU A 37 10.75 2.67 22.09
N GLU A 38 11.64 2.01 22.85
CA GLU A 38 13.01 2.48 23.02
C GLU A 38 13.68 2.71 21.66
N ASP A 39 14.62 3.66 21.61
CA ASP A 39 15.37 4.06 20.41
C ASP A 39 14.57 4.81 19.32
N GLY A 40 13.42 5.40 19.67
CA GLY A 40 12.70 6.32 18.78
C GLY A 40 11.83 5.65 17.72
N LEU A 41 11.50 4.37 17.91
CA LEU A 41 10.58 3.61 17.07
C LEU A 41 9.13 3.93 17.41
N LEU A 42 8.33 4.35 16.42
CA LEU A 42 6.88 4.48 16.53
C LEU A 42 6.21 3.28 15.88
N PHE A 43 5.54 2.47 16.70
CA PHE A 43 4.78 1.30 16.27
C PHE A 43 3.28 1.63 16.24
N LEU A 44 2.65 1.44 15.08
CA LEU A 44 1.21 1.61 14.86
C LEU A 44 0.57 0.22 14.76
N ARG A 45 -0.25 -0.12 15.75
CA ARG A 45 -0.96 -1.39 15.83
C ARG A 45 -2.10 -1.45 14.81
N VAL A 46 -2.48 -2.67 14.45
CA VAL A 46 -3.68 -2.87 13.63
C VAL A 46 -4.91 -2.55 14.47
N ASN A 47 -5.52 -1.40 14.22
CA ASN A 47 -6.84 -1.10 14.73
C ASN A 47 -7.81 -0.93 13.55
N ARG A 48 -8.75 -1.88 13.39
CA ARG A 48 -9.69 -1.90 12.27
C ARG A 48 -10.53 -0.61 12.14
N GLY A 49 -10.75 0.11 13.23
CA GLY A 49 -11.50 1.38 13.24
C GLY A 49 -10.66 2.65 13.07
N LYS A 50 -9.32 2.56 13.04
CA LYS A 50 -8.42 3.72 12.94
C LYS A 50 -7.47 3.67 11.73
N LYS A 51 -7.59 2.67 10.86
CA LYS A 51 -6.68 2.46 9.72
C LYS A 51 -6.49 3.73 8.88
N GLU A 52 -7.57 4.38 8.45
CA GLU A 52 -7.48 5.59 7.62
C GLU A 52 -6.90 6.80 8.38
N SER A 53 -7.04 6.84 9.71
CA SER A 53 -6.51 7.95 10.52
C SER A 53 -4.99 7.89 10.71
N ASP A 54 -4.35 6.77 10.36
CA ASP A 54 -2.89 6.63 10.36
C ASP A 54 -2.25 7.24 9.11
N GLU A 55 -3.02 7.48 8.05
CA GLU A 55 -2.49 8.13 6.85
C GLU A 55 -2.04 9.56 7.14
N GLY A 56 -0.85 9.94 6.68
CA GLY A 56 -0.34 11.30 6.81
C GLY A 56 1.17 11.40 6.72
N VAL A 57 1.67 12.60 6.99
CA VAL A 57 3.10 12.93 6.93
C VAL A 57 3.68 12.94 8.33
N TYR A 58 4.67 12.08 8.56
CA TYR A 58 5.35 11.90 9.83
C TYR A 58 6.77 12.44 9.78
N TRP A 59 7.22 13.01 10.90
CA TRP A 59 8.62 13.34 11.13
C TRP A 59 8.93 13.24 12.61
N CYS A 60 10.22 13.16 12.93
CA CYS A 60 10.68 13.13 14.31
C CYS A 60 11.62 14.31 14.62
N VAL A 61 11.61 14.70 15.88
CA VAL A 61 12.51 15.70 16.47
C VAL A 61 13.28 15.03 17.59
N ALA A 62 14.61 15.07 17.49
CA ALA A 62 15.52 14.52 18.48
C ALA A 62 16.16 15.66 19.27
N ARG A 63 16.05 15.62 20.60
CA ARG A 63 16.51 16.72 21.48
C ARG A 63 17.33 16.21 22.66
N ASN A 64 18.44 16.88 22.94
CA ASN A 64 19.22 16.73 24.16
C ASN A 64 19.73 18.10 24.66
N LEU A 65 20.64 18.10 25.65
CA LEU A 65 21.25 19.33 26.18
C LEU A 65 22.18 20.05 25.19
N ALA A 66 22.66 19.36 24.15
CA ALA A 66 23.54 19.96 23.14
C ALA A 66 22.75 20.65 22.02
N GLY A 67 21.49 20.25 21.80
CA GLY A 67 20.64 20.88 20.79
C GLY A 67 19.48 19.99 20.32
N GLU A 68 19.02 20.29 19.11
CA GLU A 68 17.87 19.65 18.47
C GLU A 68 18.19 19.34 17.00
N ALA A 69 17.69 18.20 16.51
CA ALA A 69 17.75 17.80 15.11
C ALA A 69 16.37 17.34 14.64
N VAL A 70 16.01 17.68 13.41
CA VAL A 70 14.70 17.37 12.80
C VAL A 70 14.92 16.46 11.60
N SER A 71 14.12 15.40 11.49
CA SER A 71 14.20 14.48 10.35
C SER A 71 13.55 15.06 9.09
N HIS A 72 13.80 14.42 7.95
CA HIS A 72 12.93 14.57 6.79
C HIS A 72 11.54 13.99 7.04
N ASN A 73 10.59 14.40 6.20
CA ASN A 73 9.23 13.87 6.20
C ASN A 73 9.18 12.46 5.60
N ALA A 74 8.34 11.61 6.20
CA ALA A 74 7.95 10.31 5.68
C ALA A 74 6.43 10.26 5.51
N SER A 75 5.95 9.89 4.33
CA SER A 75 4.51 9.74 4.06
C SER A 75 4.09 8.29 4.32
N LEU A 76 3.08 8.11 5.17
CA LEU A 76 2.39 6.84 5.35
C LEU A 76 1.06 6.91 4.61
N ASN A 77 0.87 6.08 3.59
CA ASN A 77 -0.38 5.94 2.85
C ASN A 77 -1.01 4.58 3.15
N VAL A 78 -2.32 4.54 3.34
CA VAL A 78 -3.01 3.30 3.73
C VAL A 78 -3.59 2.65 2.49
N ALA A 79 -3.04 1.51 2.10
CA ALA A 79 -3.51 0.78 0.94
C ALA A 79 -4.90 0.16 1.20
N VAL A 80 -5.85 0.43 0.31
CA VAL A 80 -7.22 -0.07 0.39
C VAL A 80 -7.70 -0.60 -0.95
N ILE A 81 -8.35 -1.76 -0.95
CA ILE A 81 -9.22 -2.20 -2.04
C ILE A 81 -10.65 -2.00 -1.57
N ARG A 82 -11.44 -1.32 -2.41
CA ARG A 82 -12.84 -1.02 -2.19
C ARG A 82 -13.66 -1.86 -3.16
N ASP A 83 -14.82 -2.31 -2.68
CA ASP A 83 -15.77 -3.13 -3.43
C ASP A 83 -15.23 -4.53 -3.81
N ASP A 84 -16.13 -5.37 -4.31
CA ASP A 84 -15.80 -6.62 -4.98
C ASP A 84 -15.59 -6.39 -6.49
N PHE A 85 -15.26 -7.46 -7.23
CA PHE A 85 -15.25 -7.42 -8.69
C PHE A 85 -16.59 -6.92 -9.22
N ARG A 86 -16.54 -5.90 -10.07
CA ARG A 86 -17.75 -5.37 -10.72
C ARG A 86 -18.19 -6.24 -11.89
N VAL A 87 -17.21 -6.77 -12.62
CA VAL A 87 -17.40 -7.71 -13.72
C VAL A 87 -16.35 -8.79 -13.58
N GLU A 88 -16.80 -10.02 -13.38
CA GLU A 88 -15.96 -11.20 -13.36
C GLU A 88 -15.90 -11.84 -14.75
N PRO A 89 -14.77 -12.50 -15.10
CA PRO A 89 -14.66 -13.25 -16.34
C PRO A 89 -15.72 -14.34 -16.42
N ARG A 90 -16.29 -14.52 -17.62
CA ARG A 90 -17.28 -15.56 -17.91
C ARG A 90 -16.90 -16.31 -19.18
N ASP A 91 -17.50 -17.47 -19.36
CA ASP A 91 -17.31 -18.27 -20.57
C ASP A 91 -17.78 -17.50 -21.81
N VAL A 92 -16.93 -17.46 -22.83
CA VAL A 92 -17.21 -16.85 -24.12
C VAL A 92 -17.03 -17.92 -25.20
N HIS A 93 -17.97 -17.97 -26.15
CA HIS A 93 -17.90 -18.84 -27.31
C HIS A 93 -17.68 -18.00 -28.56
N VAL A 94 -16.60 -18.29 -29.30
CA VAL A 94 -16.28 -17.66 -30.58
C VAL A 94 -16.00 -18.74 -31.62
N ALA A 95 -16.13 -18.39 -32.90
CA ALA A 95 -15.69 -19.26 -33.98
C ALA A 95 -14.15 -19.34 -33.99
N ALA A 96 -13.61 -20.50 -34.40
CA ALA A 96 -12.16 -20.67 -34.50
C ALA A 96 -11.55 -19.65 -35.48
N GLY A 97 -10.41 -19.07 -35.12
CA GLY A 97 -9.75 -18.00 -35.87
C GLY A 97 -10.34 -16.61 -35.63
N GLU A 98 -11.47 -16.48 -34.93
CA GLU A 98 -12.01 -15.16 -34.57
C GLU A 98 -11.40 -14.68 -33.24
N PRO A 99 -11.24 -13.36 -33.06
CA PRO A 99 -10.77 -12.80 -31.80
C PRO A 99 -11.80 -13.02 -30.69
N ALA A 100 -11.31 -13.15 -29.46
CA ALA A 100 -12.13 -13.24 -28.26
C ALA A 100 -11.71 -12.19 -27.23
N GLN A 101 -12.65 -11.76 -26.40
CA GLN A 101 -12.38 -10.88 -25.27
C GLN A 101 -13.04 -11.43 -24.01
N LEU A 102 -12.24 -11.62 -22.96
CA LEU A 102 -12.73 -11.88 -21.63
C LEU A 102 -12.77 -10.57 -20.85
N GLU A 103 -13.96 -10.19 -20.42
CA GLU A 103 -14.16 -8.98 -19.64
C GLU A 103 -13.74 -9.20 -18.18
N CYS A 104 -13.05 -8.23 -17.62
CA CYS A 104 -12.74 -8.14 -16.20
C CYS A 104 -12.76 -6.67 -15.81
N THR A 105 -13.58 -6.33 -14.82
CA THR A 105 -13.54 -5.01 -14.20
C THR A 105 -13.09 -5.20 -12.75
N PRO A 106 -11.79 -4.98 -12.44
CA PRO A 106 -11.28 -5.17 -11.10
C PRO A 106 -11.94 -4.21 -10.11
N PRO A 107 -11.92 -4.53 -8.80
CA PRO A 107 -12.33 -3.59 -7.77
C PRO A 107 -11.47 -2.32 -7.83
N LYS A 108 -11.95 -1.22 -7.26
CA LYS A 108 -11.15 0.02 -7.20
C LYS A 108 -10.24 -0.02 -5.99
N GLY A 109 -9.03 0.52 -6.12
CA GLY A 109 -8.06 0.53 -5.03
C GLY A 109 -7.28 1.82 -4.95
N VAL A 110 -6.70 2.07 -3.79
CA VAL A 110 -5.63 3.05 -3.62
C VAL A 110 -4.43 2.30 -3.04
N PRO A 111 -3.30 2.18 -3.77
CA PRO A 111 -3.13 2.52 -5.19
C PRO A 111 -4.03 1.67 -6.12
N GLU A 112 -4.17 2.09 -7.38
CA GLU A 112 -4.93 1.34 -8.38
C GLU A 112 -4.40 -0.09 -8.50
N PRO A 113 -5.27 -1.12 -8.49
CA PRO A 113 -4.84 -2.50 -8.48
C PRO A 113 -4.34 -2.95 -9.84
N THR A 114 -3.41 -3.91 -9.83
CA THR A 114 -2.88 -4.55 -11.03
C THR A 114 -3.71 -5.79 -11.37
N VAL A 115 -4.00 -6.01 -12.66
CA VAL A 115 -4.77 -7.17 -13.13
C VAL A 115 -3.84 -8.22 -13.73
N HIS A 116 -3.98 -9.46 -13.28
CA HIS A 116 -3.30 -10.62 -13.85
C HIS A 116 -4.33 -11.70 -14.22
N TRP A 117 -4.16 -12.28 -15.40
CA TRP A 117 -4.98 -13.38 -15.88
C TRP A 117 -4.32 -14.71 -15.57
N LEU A 118 -5.14 -15.70 -15.19
CA LEU A 118 -4.70 -17.06 -15.00
C LEU A 118 -5.33 -17.94 -16.07
N LYS A 119 -4.55 -18.89 -16.59
CA LYS A 119 -5.02 -19.97 -17.44
C LYS A 119 -4.72 -21.28 -16.73
N ASP A 120 -5.73 -22.13 -16.53
CA ASP A 120 -5.60 -23.42 -15.87
C ASP A 120 -4.92 -23.33 -14.48
N GLY A 121 -5.19 -22.23 -13.75
CA GLY A 121 -4.64 -21.97 -12.41
C GLY A 121 -3.21 -21.44 -12.38
N GLN A 122 -2.57 -21.21 -13.53
CA GLN A 122 -1.23 -20.61 -13.61
C GLN A 122 -1.31 -19.19 -14.18
N ILE A 123 -0.43 -18.30 -13.71
CA ILE A 123 -0.32 -16.94 -14.28
C ILE A 123 -0.03 -17.08 -15.76
N TYR A 124 -0.89 -16.50 -16.58
CA TYR A 124 -0.75 -16.53 -18.01
C TYR A 124 0.26 -15.47 -18.43
N ASP A 125 1.45 -15.91 -18.84
CA ASP A 125 2.50 -15.02 -19.32
C ASP A 125 2.12 -14.43 -20.69
N ILE A 126 1.57 -13.22 -20.63
CA ILE A 126 1.05 -12.48 -21.79
C ILE A 126 2.20 -12.06 -22.71
N GLU A 127 3.39 -11.76 -22.17
CA GLU A 127 4.55 -11.29 -22.93
C GLU A 127 5.16 -12.40 -23.78
N VAL A 128 5.18 -13.64 -23.28
CA VAL A 128 5.70 -14.80 -24.00
C VAL A 128 4.72 -15.30 -25.07
N SER A 129 3.40 -15.12 -24.88
CA SER A 129 2.39 -15.72 -25.75
C SER A 129 2.28 -15.06 -27.13
N GLY A 130 2.50 -13.75 -27.25
CA GLY A 130 2.32 -12.96 -28.49
C GLY A 130 0.89 -12.91 -29.09
N ARG A 131 -0.03 -13.74 -28.59
CA ARG A 131 -1.41 -13.92 -29.08
C ARG A 131 -2.47 -13.27 -28.21
N VAL A 132 -2.07 -12.73 -27.06
CA VAL A 132 -2.96 -12.11 -26.09
C VAL A 132 -2.43 -10.75 -25.65
N THR A 133 -3.34 -9.87 -25.25
CA THR A 133 -3.01 -8.58 -24.62
C THR A 133 -3.98 -8.31 -23.48
N VAL A 134 -3.53 -7.58 -22.47
CA VAL A 134 -4.40 -7.08 -21.40
C VAL A 134 -4.59 -5.58 -21.60
N THR A 135 -5.85 -5.13 -21.62
CA THR A 135 -6.17 -3.71 -21.75
C THR A 135 -5.90 -2.97 -20.44
N GLU A 136 -5.83 -1.64 -20.48
CA GLU A 136 -5.75 -0.79 -19.28
C GLU A 136 -6.95 -1.01 -18.33
N SER A 137 -8.11 -1.41 -18.87
CA SER A 137 -9.29 -1.74 -18.09
C SER A 137 -9.24 -3.12 -17.43
N GLY A 138 -8.23 -3.94 -17.75
CA GLY A 138 -8.05 -5.30 -17.23
C GLY A 138 -8.63 -6.43 -18.10
N ASN A 139 -9.22 -6.14 -19.26
CA ASN A 139 -9.78 -7.18 -20.14
C ASN A 139 -8.68 -7.97 -20.84
N LEU A 140 -8.83 -9.28 -20.96
CA LEU A 140 -7.95 -10.11 -21.78
C LEU A 140 -8.49 -10.18 -23.20
N LYS A 141 -7.71 -9.69 -24.16
CA LYS A 141 -7.98 -9.84 -25.58
C LYS A 141 -7.14 -10.96 -26.15
N ILE A 142 -7.78 -11.88 -26.83
CA ILE A 142 -7.18 -12.97 -27.59
C ILE A 142 -7.32 -12.57 -29.07
N LEU A 143 -6.18 -12.41 -29.75
CA LEU A 143 -6.15 -11.87 -31.11
C LEU A 143 -6.69 -12.85 -32.14
N GLU A 144 -6.52 -14.16 -31.90
CA GLU A 144 -6.98 -15.25 -32.77
C GLU A 144 -7.13 -16.53 -31.92
N THR A 145 -8.27 -17.22 -32.03
CA THR A 145 -8.61 -18.41 -31.21
C THR A 145 -8.36 -19.75 -31.89
#